data_AF-A0A5J4P471-F1
#
_entry.id   AF-A0A5J4P471-F1
#
_cell.length_a   1.000
_cell.length_b   1.000
_cell.length_c   1.000
_cell.angle_alpha   90.00
_cell.angle_beta   90.00
_cell.angle_gamma   90.00
#
_symmetry.space_group_name_H-M   'P 1'
#
loop_
_entity.id
_entity.type
_entity.pdbx_description
1 polymer ?
#
loop_
_entity_poly.entity_id
_entity_poly.type
_entity_poly.pdbx_seq_one_letter_code
_entity_poly.pdbx_strand_id
1 'polypeptide(L)'
;MKRNLPGAFTFILNTGNRLPKIFKKRKEVGIRMPNNNISREIACLLDAPIMTTTLPHTENEDIEYSTTPELINEKFGNRVD
;
A
#
# COMPACT_ATOMS: atom_id res chain seq x y z
N MET A 1 -9.11 -14.21 -10.93
CA MET A 1 -8.92 -12.87 -10.33
C MET A 1 -10.23 -12.24 -9.86
N LYS A 2 -11.23 -12.03 -10.73
CA LYS A 2 -12.47 -11.29 -10.39
C LYS A 2 -13.22 -11.76 -9.13
N ARG A 3 -13.19 -13.05 -8.78
CA ARG A 3 -13.87 -13.59 -7.59
C ARG A 3 -13.25 -13.15 -6.26
N ASN A 4 -11.97 -12.77 -6.26
CA ASN A 4 -11.22 -12.43 -5.05
C ASN A 4 -10.86 -10.92 -5.00
N LEU A 5 -11.48 -10.13 -5.88
CA LEU A 5 -11.27 -8.69 -5.99
C LEU A 5 -12.64 -7.99 -5.83
N PRO A 6 -12.75 -6.91 -5.03
CA PRO A 6 -11.74 -6.39 -4.10
C PRO A 6 -11.58 -7.28 -2.86
N GLY A 7 -10.39 -7.32 -2.25
CA GLY A 7 -10.14 -8.20 -1.11
C GLY A 7 -8.74 -8.09 -0.50
N ALA A 8 -8.50 -8.85 0.57
CA ALA A 8 -7.21 -8.92 1.28
C ALA A 8 -6.21 -9.85 0.59
N PHE A 9 -6.11 -9.76 -0.74
CA PHE A 9 -5.23 -10.61 -1.55
C PHE A 9 -4.24 -9.78 -2.35
N THR A 10 -2.99 -10.22 -2.37
CA THR A 10 -1.94 -9.70 -3.24
C THR A 10 -1.64 -10.74 -4.31
N PHE A 11 -1.75 -10.36 -5.57
CA PHE A 11 -1.42 -11.20 -6.72
C PHE A 11 -0.01 -10.92 -7.19
N ILE A 12 0.79 -11.98 -7.32
CA ILE A 12 2.14 -11.88 -7.87
C ILE A 12 2.03 -12.11 -9.38
N LEU A 13 2.46 -11.12 -10.18
CA LEU A 13 2.43 -11.16 -11.63
C LEU A 13 3.82 -10.92 -12.20
N ASN A 14 4.09 -11.49 -13.39
CA ASN A 14 5.31 -11.20 -14.12
C ASN A 14 5.34 -9.74 -14.57
N THR A 15 6.51 -9.13 -14.43
CA THR A 15 6.75 -7.76 -14.87
C THR A 15 6.81 -7.67 -16.39
N GLY A 16 6.35 -6.55 -16.94
CA GLY A 16 6.46 -6.23 -18.36
C GLY A 16 7.19 -4.91 -18.60
N ASN A 17 7.50 -4.63 -19.87
CA ASN A 17 8.27 -3.45 -20.27
C ASN A 17 7.58 -2.10 -20.02
N ARG A 18 6.29 -2.12 -19.66
CA ARG A 18 5.48 -0.93 -19.34
C ARG A 18 5.63 -0.41 -17.92
N LEU A 19 6.34 -1.14 -17.05
CA LEU A 19 6.49 -0.71 -15.66
C LEU A 19 7.55 0.40 -15.51
N PRO A 20 7.36 1.32 -14.54
CA PRO A 20 8.34 2.36 -14.22
C PRO A 20 9.74 1.79 -13.92
N LYS A 21 10.79 2.61 -14.09
CA LYS A 21 12.19 2.19 -13.92
C LYS A 21 12.48 1.51 -12.58
N ILE A 22 11.78 1.91 -11.52
CA ILE A 22 11.86 1.31 -10.18
C ILE A 22 11.56 -0.20 -10.15
N PHE A 23 10.81 -0.73 -11.12
CA PHE A 23 10.47 -2.14 -11.22
C PHE A 23 11.29 -2.91 -12.28
N LYS A 24 12.15 -2.25 -13.06
CA LYS A 24 12.88 -2.87 -14.19
C LYS A 24 13.80 -4.04 -13.81
N LYS A 25 14.23 -4.13 -12.55
CA LYS A 25 15.09 -5.22 -12.05
C LYS A 25 14.33 -6.33 -11.32
N ARG A 26 13.01 -6.20 -11.18
CA ARG A 26 12.17 -7.20 -10.52
C ARG A 26 11.56 -8.08 -11.60
N LYS A 27 11.61 -9.41 -11.41
CA LYS A 27 10.94 -10.35 -12.34
C LYS A 27 9.42 -10.36 -12.12
N GLU A 28 9.00 -10.15 -10.88
CA GLU A 28 7.61 -10.22 -10.44
C GLU A 28 7.21 -8.94 -9.69
N VAL A 29 5.92 -8.61 -9.74
CA VAL A 29 5.31 -7.49 -9.03
C VAL A 29 4.06 -7.96 -8.28
N GLY A 30 3.90 -7.50 -7.05
CA GLY A 30 2.69 -7.72 -6.26
C GLY A 30 1.65 -6.63 -6.56
N ILE A 31 0.43 -7.03 -6.91
CA ILE A 31 -0.70 -6.13 -7.11
C ILE A 31 -1.81 -6.50 -6.13
N ARG A 32 -2.31 -5.50 -5.39
CA ARG A 32 -3.40 -5.63 -4.42
C ARG A 32 -4.53 -4.67 -4.77
N MET A 33 -5.78 -5.12 -4.65
CA MET A 33 -6.96 -4.26 -4.73
C MET A 33 -7.73 -4.36 -3.42
N PRO A 34 -7.45 -3.46 -2.45
CA PRO A 34 -8.04 -3.55 -1.12
C PRO A 34 -9.54 -3.24 -1.16
N ASN A 35 -10.32 -3.95 -0.33
CA ASN A 35 -11.71 -3.60 -0.06
C ASN A 35 -11.80 -2.50 1.01
N ASN A 36 -11.14 -1.37 0.75
CA ASN A 36 -11.15 -0.18 1.60
C ASN A 36 -11.50 1.02 0.73
N ASN A 37 -12.57 1.74 1.10
CA ASN A 37 -13.07 2.85 0.29
C ASN A 37 -12.06 4.00 0.20
N ILE A 38 -11.39 4.36 1.31
CA ILE A 38 -10.41 5.45 1.36
C ILE A 38 -9.28 5.18 0.36
N SER A 39 -8.65 4.00 0.42
CA SER A 39 -7.55 3.67 -0.50
C SER A 39 -7.99 3.64 -1.97
N ARG A 40 -9.24 3.21 -2.24
CA ARG A 40 -9.79 3.17 -3.60
C ARG A 40 -10.09 4.56 -4.14
N GLU A 41 -10.72 5.42 -3.34
CA GLU A 41 -11.02 6.80 -3.73
C GLU A 41 -9.74 7.59 -3.98
N ILE A 42 -8.71 7.44 -3.12
CA ILE A 42 -7.40 8.07 -3.36
C ILE A 42 -6.81 7.60 -4.69
N ALA A 43 -6.83 6.30 -4.99
CA ALA A 43 -6.32 5.78 -6.25
C ALA A 43 -7.11 6.26 -7.47
N CYS A 44 -8.43 6.40 -7.34
CA CYS A 44 -9.29 6.96 -8.38
C CYS A 44 -9.01 8.44 -8.64
N LEU A 45 -8.82 9.24 -7.58
CA LEU A 45 -8.51 10.66 -7.69
C LEU A 45 -7.11 10.92 -8.28
N LEU A 46 -6.14 10.06 -7.97
CA LEU A 46 -4.79 10.15 -8.51
C LEU A 46 -4.67 9.64 -9.96
N ASP A 47 -5.68 8.93 -10.47
CA ASP A 47 -5.66 8.22 -11.76
C ASP A 47 -4.39 7.36 -11.98
N ALA A 48 -3.87 6.80 -10.88
CA ALA A 48 -2.60 6.07 -10.85
C ALA A 48 -2.57 5.02 -9.73
N PRO A 49 -1.83 3.91 -9.90
CA PRO A 49 -1.63 2.93 -8.83
C PRO A 49 -0.76 3.51 -7.71
N ILE A 50 -1.13 3.20 -6.46
CA ILE A 50 -0.41 3.65 -5.27
C ILE A 50 0.58 2.57 -4.84
N MET A 51 1.82 2.98 -4.59
CA MET A 51 2.79 2.11 -3.92
C MET A 51 2.60 2.23 -2.40
N THR A 52 2.34 1.11 -1.73
CA THR A 52 2.10 1.08 -0.29
C THR A 52 3.13 0.20 0.41
N THR A 53 3.54 0.59 1.61
CA THR A 53 4.32 -0.24 2.54
C THR A 53 3.64 -0.24 3.91
N THR A 54 3.99 -1.21 4.75
CA THR A 54 3.56 -1.22 6.15
C THR A 54 4.26 -0.10 6.91
N LEU A 55 3.54 0.50 7.86
CA LEU A 55 4.10 1.47 8.78
C LEU A 55 5.20 0.81 9.65
N PRO A 56 6.37 1.45 9.85
CA PRO A 56 7.42 0.87 10.69
C PRO A 56 6.94 0.72 12.14
N HIS A 57 7.09 -0.48 12.68
CA HIS A 57 6.70 -0.83 14.04
C HIS A 57 7.82 -1.64 14.70
N THR A 58 8.13 -1.35 15.96
CA THR A 58 9.09 -2.12 16.76
C THR A 58 8.37 -2.92 17.84
N GLU A 59 8.91 -4.07 18.24
CA GLU A 59 8.28 -4.99 19.20
C GLU A 59 7.96 -4.36 20.58
N ASN A 60 8.65 -3.27 20.94
CA ASN A 60 8.45 -2.57 22.20
C ASN A 60 7.43 -1.42 22.12
N GLU A 61 6.84 -1.18 20.95
CA GLU A 61 5.82 -0.13 20.77
C GLU A 61 4.42 -0.73 20.89
N ASP A 62 3.48 0.08 21.37
CA ASP A 62 2.08 -0.32 21.34
C ASP A 62 1.58 -0.38 19.89
N ILE A 63 0.80 -1.42 19.58
CA ILE A 63 0.25 -1.63 18.24
C ILE A 63 -0.60 -0.45 17.76
N GLU A 64 -1.19 0.29 18.69
CA GLU A 64 -2.02 1.47 18.42
C GLU A 64 -1.26 2.57 17.67
N TYR A 65 0.06 2.69 17.83
CA TYR A 65 0.89 3.61 17.04
C TYR A 65 1.02 3.23 15.55
N SER A 66 0.49 2.07 15.15
CA SER A 66 0.43 1.61 13.76
C SER A 66 -0.99 1.43 13.23
N THR A 67 -2.02 1.53 14.08
CA THR A 67 -3.42 1.26 13.72
C THR A 67 -4.37 2.41 14.04
N THR A 68 -4.01 3.33 14.94
CA THR A 68 -4.82 4.47 15.35
C THR A 68 -4.34 5.75 14.66
N PRO A 69 -5.17 6.42 13.84
CA PRO A 69 -4.79 7.60 13.06
C PRO A 69 -4.19 8.75 13.89
N GLU A 70 -4.75 9.03 15.07
CA GLU A 70 -4.30 10.12 15.94
C GLU A 70 -2.86 9.89 16.43
N LEU A 71 -2.56 8.66 16.86
CA LEU A 71 -1.23 8.27 17.34
C LEU A 71 -0.21 8.16 16.20
N ILE A 72 -0.63 7.69 15.03
CA ILE A 72 0.20 7.72 13.82
C ILE A 72 0.60 9.16 13.49
N ASN A 73 -0.35 10.10 13.55
CA ASN A 73 -0.08 11.51 13.28
C ASN A 73 0.83 12.13 14.35
N GLU A 74 0.64 11.81 15.63
CA GLU A 74 1.51 12.25 16.71
C GLU A 74 2.97 11.83 16.47
N LYS A 75 3.19 10.58 16.02
CA LYS A 75 4.52 10.01 15.82
C LYS A 75 5.19 10.43 14.50
N PHE A 76 4.42 10.52 13.41
CA PHE A 76 4.96 10.69 12.06
C PHE A 76 4.53 11.96 11.35
N GLY A 77 3.52 12.70 11.83
CA GLY A 77 2.91 13.81 11.08
C GLY A 77 3.86 14.95 10.69
N ASN A 78 4.97 15.12 11.42
CA ASN A 78 6.01 16.10 11.07
C ASN A 78 7.13 15.53 10.17
N ARG A 79 7.06 14.25 9.82
CA ARG A 79 8.09 13.50 9.06
C ARG A 79 7.61 13.07 7.68
N VAL A 80 6.31 13.16 7.42
CA VAL A 80 5.66 12.83 6.16
C VAL A 80 4.68 13.96 5.81
N ASP A 81 4.47 14.18 4.51
CA ASP A 81 3.51 15.16 3.99
C ASP A 81 2.05 14.69 4.16
#